data_AF-A0A1M7DI35-F1
#
_entry.id   AF-A0A1M7DI35-F1
#
_cell.length_a   1.000
_cell.length_b   1.000
_cell.length_c   1.000
_cell.angle_alpha   90.00
_cell.angle_beta   90.00
_cell.angle_gamma   90.00
#
_symmetry.space_group_name_H-M   'P 1'
#
loop_
_entity.id
_entity.type
_entity.pdbx_description
1 polymer ?
#
loop_
_entity_poly.entity_id
_entity_poly.type
_entity_poly.pdbx_seq_one_letter_code
_entity_poly.pdbx_strand_id
1 'polypeptide(L)'
;MSNTIQLFGQNYNVNNTYAGLTTILELQNYLTISDPEGYSLLKSDIAKNGIHDPVLFTTVNNIKLVIDGHVRLQTCIELEIPNVPAKEIKENFQTLSDVQFWMIKNQCQRRNLTQIQKLQLAFLHEETIQQIAKVNLIDAGKGNNIEKPVDTLLEIAKIANVGRTTVSRYKKVLNSGLEDIIKRMLLEELSITSAYNLVQKKTKDVQINLDQEIATLQTETLQSETPVLKFVRDYNEAKNLLNTNEFECLIMTKDEGKVKDFASQQPNVKYAVFIFED
;
A
#
# COMPACT_ATOMS: atom_id res chain seq x y z
N MET A 1 17.89 16.94 31.58
CA MET A 1 18.28 15.53 31.80
C MET A 1 17.25 14.68 31.10
N SER A 2 17.63 13.87 30.13
CA SER A 2 16.69 13.00 29.41
C SER A 2 16.20 11.93 30.39
N ASN A 3 14.92 11.98 30.77
CA ASN A 3 14.31 11.00 31.67
C ASN A 3 14.13 9.69 30.89
N THR A 4 15.12 8.80 30.94
CA THR A 4 15.15 7.56 30.16
C THR A 4 15.20 6.35 31.09
N ILE A 5 14.62 5.24 30.64
CA ILE A 5 14.64 3.95 31.35
C ILE A 5 15.07 2.83 30.42
N GLN A 6 15.69 1.79 30.99
CA GLN A 6 16.11 0.62 30.24
C GLN A 6 15.07 -0.50 30.32
N LEU A 7 14.50 -0.87 29.18
CA LEU A 7 13.53 -1.97 29.05
C LEU A 7 13.99 -2.87 27.89
N PHE A 8 13.88 -4.19 28.04
CA PHE A 8 14.21 -5.15 26.96
C PHE A 8 15.60 -4.91 26.31
N GLY A 9 16.58 -4.43 27.08
CA GLY A 9 17.92 -4.14 26.59
C GLY A 9 18.08 -2.81 25.82
N GLN A 10 17.04 -1.98 25.72
CA GLN A 10 17.05 -0.69 25.02
C GLN A 10 16.62 0.47 25.94
N ASN A 11 17.01 1.70 25.60
CA ASN A 11 16.65 2.90 26.35
C ASN A 11 15.43 3.57 25.73
N TYR A 12 14.46 3.91 26.56
CA TYR A 12 13.22 4.56 26.15
C TYR A 12 12.99 5.85 26.93
N ASN A 13 12.35 6.83 26.28
CA ASN A 13 12.02 8.11 26.90
C ASN A 13 10.75 7.97 27.74
N VAL A 14 10.85 8.30 29.03
CA VAL A 14 9.72 8.35 29.93
C VAL A 14 8.92 9.62 29.66
N ASN A 15 7.63 9.45 29.36
CA ASN A 15 6.70 10.57 29.26
C ASN A 15 6.23 11.04 30.65
N ASN A 16 5.77 10.11 31.48
CA ASN A 16 5.34 10.40 32.85
C ASN A 16 5.49 9.20 33.77
N THR A 17 5.60 9.49 35.06
CA THR A 17 5.51 8.51 36.14
C THR A 17 4.50 9.00 37.16
N TYR A 18 3.47 8.21 37.43
CA TYR A 18 2.39 8.59 38.34
C TYR A 18 1.84 7.38 39.08
N ALA A 19 1.60 7.50 40.39
CA ALA A 19 1.16 6.39 41.25
C ALA A 19 2.02 5.10 41.11
N GLY A 20 3.32 5.26 40.85
CA GLY A 20 4.26 4.14 40.64
C GLY A 20 4.13 3.45 39.26
N LEU A 21 3.28 3.95 38.37
CA LEU A 21 3.14 3.52 36.98
C LEU A 21 4.02 4.39 36.09
N THR A 22 4.67 3.81 35.09
CA THR A 22 5.58 4.50 34.17
C THR A 22 5.09 4.38 32.74
N THR A 23 4.94 5.52 32.06
CA THR A 23 4.56 5.61 30.66
C THR A 23 5.75 6.05 29.82
N ILE A 24 6.07 5.30 28.76
CA ILE A 24 7.05 5.71 27.74
C ILE A 24 6.36 6.28 26.50
N LEU A 25 7.06 7.16 25.79
CA LEU A 25 6.52 7.82 24.59
C LEU A 25 6.12 6.80 23.50
N GLU A 26 6.91 5.74 23.34
CA GLU A 26 6.75 4.74 22.30
C GLU A 26 5.43 3.98 22.43
N LEU A 27 5.01 3.62 23.66
CA LEU A 27 3.74 2.92 23.88
C LEU A 27 2.55 3.86 23.92
N GLN A 28 2.72 5.06 24.48
CA GLN A 28 1.65 6.04 24.53
C GLN A 28 1.20 6.46 23.13
N ASN A 29 2.15 6.65 22.21
CA ASN A 29 1.86 7.10 20.85
C ASN A 29 1.43 5.96 19.92
N TYR A 30 1.51 4.70 20.37
CA TYR A 30 1.36 3.54 19.51
C TYR A 30 -0.06 3.33 18.97
N LEU A 31 -1.09 3.60 19.78
CA LEU A 31 -2.49 3.36 19.44
C LEU A 31 -3.30 4.64 19.20
N THR A 32 -2.65 5.80 19.12
CA THR A 32 -3.33 7.09 19.30
C THR A 32 -4.29 7.42 18.17
N ILE A 33 -5.57 7.59 18.52
CA ILE A 33 -6.55 8.37 17.78
C ILE A 33 -6.88 9.58 18.66
N SER A 34 -6.68 10.79 18.14
CA SER A 34 -7.02 12.02 18.85
C SER A 34 -8.53 12.27 18.72
N ASP A 35 -9.28 12.01 19.79
CA ASP A 35 -10.70 12.37 19.92
C ASP A 35 -10.86 13.37 21.08
N PRO A 36 -10.82 14.70 20.81
CA PRO A 36 -10.92 15.72 21.85
C PRO A 36 -12.26 15.71 22.60
N GLU A 37 -13.35 15.36 21.92
CA GLU A 37 -14.68 15.28 22.52
C GLU A 37 -14.75 14.07 23.46
N GLY A 38 -14.31 12.90 22.97
CA GLY A 38 -14.21 11.68 23.79
C GLY A 38 -13.31 11.87 25.01
N TYR A 39 -12.20 12.60 24.88
CA TYR A 39 -11.34 12.96 26.01
C TYR A 39 -12.07 13.82 27.04
N SER A 40 -12.79 14.84 26.60
CA SER A 40 -13.53 15.76 27.48
C SER A 40 -14.64 15.04 28.25
N LEU A 41 -15.38 14.15 27.57
CA LEU A 41 -16.40 13.32 28.19
C LEU A 41 -15.79 12.36 29.23
N LEU A 42 -14.71 11.67 28.88
CA LEU A 42 -13.99 10.79 29.80
C LEU A 42 -13.49 11.53 31.04
N LYS A 43 -12.94 12.74 30.86
CA LYS A 43 -12.44 13.56 31.97
C LYS A 43 -13.55 13.97 32.94
N SER A 44 -14.69 14.39 32.42
CA SER A 44 -15.87 14.73 33.22
C SER A 44 -16.40 13.50 33.99
N ASP A 45 -16.47 12.35 33.33
CA ASP A 45 -16.91 11.10 33.93
C ASP A 45 -15.97 10.64 35.05
N ILE A 46 -14.65 10.64 34.83
CA ILE A 46 -13.66 10.27 35.85
C ILE A 46 -13.71 11.24 37.04
N ALA A 47 -13.89 12.54 36.81
CA ALA A 47 -14.01 13.51 37.90
C ALA A 47 -15.25 13.26 38.79
N LYS A 48 -16.34 12.75 38.20
CA LYS A 48 -17.61 12.52 38.91
C LYS A 48 -17.71 11.11 39.52
N ASN A 49 -17.31 10.10 38.77
CA ASN A 49 -17.57 8.69 39.05
C ASN A 49 -16.29 7.89 39.36
N GLY A 50 -15.11 8.50 39.19
CA GLY A 50 -13.81 7.85 39.33
C GLY A 50 -13.46 6.96 38.13
N ILE A 51 -12.37 6.20 38.26
CA ILE A 51 -11.98 5.23 37.22
C ILE A 51 -12.71 3.91 37.42
N HIS A 52 -13.51 3.51 36.43
CA HIS A 52 -14.12 2.18 36.38
C HIS A 52 -13.16 1.10 35.88
N ASP A 53 -12.49 1.33 34.75
CA ASP A 53 -11.57 0.37 34.14
C ASP A 53 -10.12 0.64 34.56
N PRO A 54 -9.42 -0.33 35.18
CA PRO A 54 -8.07 -0.10 35.67
C PRO A 54 -7.07 0.18 34.54
N VAL A 55 -6.02 0.93 34.86
CA VAL A 55 -4.83 1.06 34.02
C VAL A 55 -4.09 -0.28 34.00
N LEU A 56 -3.80 -0.78 32.80
CA LEU A 56 -3.12 -2.07 32.64
C LEU A 56 -1.61 -1.83 32.54
N PHE A 57 -0.84 -2.60 33.29
CA PHE A 57 0.62 -2.51 33.29
C PHE A 57 1.27 -3.89 33.26
N THR A 58 2.55 -3.94 32.91
CA THR A 58 3.40 -5.12 33.08
C THR A 58 4.68 -4.73 33.82
N THR A 59 5.27 -5.66 34.56
CA THR A 59 6.49 -5.40 35.32
C THR A 59 7.71 -5.86 34.54
N VAL A 60 8.58 -4.93 34.15
CA VAL A 60 9.85 -5.21 33.45
C VAL A 60 10.96 -4.56 34.25
N ASN A 61 11.96 -5.33 34.70
CA ASN A 61 13.07 -4.82 35.51
C ASN A 61 12.61 -4.00 36.73
N ASN A 62 11.58 -4.47 37.45
CA ASN A 62 10.93 -3.79 38.59
C ASN A 62 10.21 -2.46 38.23
N ILE A 63 10.06 -2.14 36.94
CA ILE A 63 9.31 -0.98 36.45
C ILE A 63 7.91 -1.43 36.04
N LYS A 64 6.88 -0.78 36.60
CA LYS A 64 5.48 -0.98 36.18
C LYS A 64 5.20 -0.17 34.91
N LEU A 65 5.44 -0.79 33.76
CA LEU A 65 5.25 -0.19 32.44
C LEU A 65 3.78 -0.20 32.05
N VAL A 66 3.22 0.97 31.73
CA VAL A 66 1.82 1.11 31.30
C VAL A 66 1.65 0.62 29.86
N ILE A 67 0.74 -0.33 29.67
CA ILE A 67 0.47 -0.96 28.37
C ILE A 67 -0.95 -0.66 27.86
N ASP A 68 -1.93 -0.35 28.70
CA ASP A 68 -3.24 0.17 28.27
C ASP A 68 -3.82 1.14 29.30
N GLY A 69 -4.66 2.06 28.84
CA GLY A 69 -5.24 3.09 29.68
C GLY A 69 -4.38 4.35 29.85
N HIS A 70 -3.49 4.66 28.88
CA HIS A 70 -2.67 5.87 28.89
C HIS A 70 -3.51 7.15 29.04
N VAL A 71 -4.64 7.24 28.33
CA VAL A 71 -5.57 8.38 28.44
C VAL A 71 -6.18 8.48 29.84
N ARG A 72 -6.59 7.35 30.44
CA ARG A 72 -7.13 7.32 31.81
C ARG A 72 -6.07 7.76 32.83
N LEU A 73 -4.84 7.30 32.66
CA LEU A 73 -3.73 7.73 33.51
C LEU A 73 -3.44 9.22 33.36
N GLN A 74 -3.43 9.74 32.13
CA GLN A 74 -3.27 11.16 31.85
C GLN A 74 -4.36 12.00 32.54
N THR A 75 -5.61 11.57 32.44
CA THR A 75 -6.72 12.23 33.14
C THR A 75 -6.54 12.21 34.66
N CYS A 76 -6.01 11.13 35.23
CA CYS A 76 -5.74 11.06 36.67
C CYS A 76 -4.62 11.98 37.12
N ILE A 77 -3.59 12.15 36.29
CA ILE A 77 -2.52 13.12 36.53
C ILE A 77 -3.11 14.53 36.56
N GLU A 78 -3.95 14.88 35.58
CA GLU A 78 -4.58 16.20 35.48
C GLU A 78 -5.59 16.52 36.58
N LEU A 79 -6.27 15.50 37.11
CA LEU A 79 -7.22 15.63 38.20
C LEU A 79 -6.58 15.35 39.57
N GLU A 80 -5.27 15.12 39.62
CA GLU A 80 -4.50 14.83 40.84
C GLU A 80 -5.09 13.67 41.67
N ILE A 81 -5.65 12.64 41.01
CA ILE A 81 -6.26 11.48 41.68
C ILE A 81 -5.14 10.58 42.24
N PRO A 82 -5.00 10.43 43.58
CA PRO A 82 -3.82 9.77 44.15
C PRO A 82 -3.85 8.24 44.01
N ASN A 83 -5.04 7.64 44.04
CA ASN A 83 -5.21 6.20 43.97
C ASN A 83 -5.74 5.80 42.59
N VAL A 84 -4.83 5.44 41.68
CA VAL A 84 -5.17 4.97 40.33
C VAL A 84 -5.37 3.45 40.36
N PRO A 85 -6.60 2.94 40.12
CA PRO A 85 -6.82 1.52 39.93
C PRO A 85 -5.91 0.98 38.83
N ALA A 86 -5.09 -0.02 39.17
CA ALA A 86 -4.12 -0.59 38.26
C ALA A 86 -4.14 -2.11 38.33
N LYS A 87 -3.96 -2.78 37.19
CA LYS A 87 -3.95 -4.24 37.08
C LYS A 87 -2.73 -4.70 36.29
N GLU A 88 -1.99 -5.65 36.89
CA GLU A 88 -0.85 -6.27 36.23
C GLU A 88 -1.31 -7.32 35.21
N ILE A 89 -0.70 -7.29 34.03
CA ILE A 89 -0.82 -8.28 32.97
C ILE A 89 0.41 -9.18 33.02
N LYS A 90 0.18 -10.45 33.37
CA LYS A 90 1.18 -11.51 33.50
C LYS A 90 1.33 -12.26 32.18
N GLU A 91 1.97 -11.61 31.22
CA GLU A 91 2.33 -12.17 29.92
C GLU A 91 3.86 -12.21 29.78
N ASN A 92 4.38 -13.15 29.01
CA ASN A 92 5.82 -13.34 28.86
C ASN A 92 6.41 -12.45 27.75
N PHE A 93 6.42 -11.14 27.97
CA PHE A 93 7.00 -10.19 27.02
C PHE A 93 8.53 -10.31 26.96
N GLN A 94 9.09 -10.58 25.78
CA GLN A 94 10.53 -10.62 25.55
C GLN A 94 11.04 -9.31 24.94
N THR A 95 10.17 -8.60 24.22
CA THR A 95 10.49 -7.38 23.51
C THR A 95 9.38 -6.33 23.67
N LEU A 96 9.70 -5.07 23.35
CA LEU A 96 8.69 -4.03 23.27
C LEU A 96 7.65 -4.32 22.17
N SER A 97 8.06 -5.00 21.10
CA SER A 97 7.16 -5.42 20.03
C SER A 97 6.09 -6.42 20.52
N ASP A 98 6.44 -7.30 21.46
CA ASP A 98 5.48 -8.23 22.08
C ASP A 98 4.42 -7.47 22.88
N VAL A 99 4.83 -6.42 23.60
CA VAL A 99 3.94 -5.53 24.34
C VAL A 99 2.98 -4.83 23.38
N GLN A 100 3.52 -4.20 22.33
CA GLN A 100 2.73 -3.57 21.27
C GLN A 100 1.74 -4.56 20.62
N PHE A 101 2.15 -5.82 20.44
CA PHE A 101 1.30 -6.84 19.84
C PHE A 101 0.13 -7.21 20.74
N TRP A 102 0.42 -7.37 22.02
CA TRP A 102 -0.61 -7.56 23.03
C TRP A 102 -1.56 -6.35 23.09
N MET A 103 -1.04 -5.13 23.01
CA MET A 103 -1.85 -3.91 22.99
C MET A 103 -2.86 -3.92 21.84
N ILE A 104 -2.42 -4.20 20.61
CA ILE A 104 -3.31 -4.30 19.45
C ILE A 104 -4.35 -5.40 19.65
N LYS A 105 -3.93 -6.59 20.08
CA LYS A 105 -4.83 -7.73 20.31
C LYS A 105 -5.90 -7.38 21.34
N ASN A 106 -5.52 -6.73 22.44
CA ASN A 106 -6.44 -6.29 23.48
C ASN A 106 -7.43 -5.25 22.96
N GLN A 107 -6.99 -4.28 22.15
CA GLN A 107 -7.91 -3.32 21.51
C GLN A 107 -8.89 -4.01 20.56
N CYS A 108 -8.41 -4.91 19.69
CA CYS A 108 -9.25 -5.63 18.72
C CYS A 108 -10.31 -6.55 19.36
N GLN A 109 -10.13 -6.94 20.63
CA GLN A 109 -11.14 -7.68 21.39
C GLN A 109 -12.33 -6.83 21.84
N ARG A 110 -12.21 -5.49 21.81
CA ARG A 110 -13.32 -4.62 22.15
C ARG A 110 -14.46 -4.81 21.14
N ARG A 111 -15.69 -5.01 21.67
CA ARG A 111 -16.88 -5.33 20.88
C ARG A 111 -17.45 -4.14 20.13
N ASN A 112 -17.06 -2.92 20.50
CA ASN A 112 -17.49 -1.68 19.86
C ASN A 112 -16.70 -1.33 18.59
N LEU A 113 -15.55 -1.96 18.35
CA LEU A 113 -14.77 -1.69 17.14
C LEU A 113 -15.33 -2.44 15.94
N THR A 114 -15.39 -1.75 14.81
CA THR A 114 -15.81 -2.32 13.54
C THR A 114 -14.70 -3.18 12.93
N GLN A 115 -15.02 -4.00 11.94
CA GLN A 115 -14.01 -4.83 11.26
C GLN A 115 -12.92 -3.95 10.60
N ILE A 116 -13.28 -2.78 10.07
CA ILE A 116 -12.33 -1.85 9.43
C ILE A 116 -11.41 -1.24 10.48
N GLN A 117 -11.94 -0.79 11.60
CA GLN A 117 -11.12 -0.26 12.71
C GLN A 117 -10.17 -1.31 13.27
N LYS A 118 -10.64 -2.56 13.44
CA LYS A 118 -9.77 -3.68 13.86
C LYS A 118 -8.67 -3.97 12.85
N LEU A 119 -8.96 -3.86 11.55
CA LEU A 119 -7.94 -3.98 10.52
C LEU A 119 -6.94 -2.83 10.61
N GLN A 120 -7.38 -1.57 10.73
CA GLN A 120 -6.47 -0.43 10.89
C GLN A 120 -5.49 -0.65 12.05
N LEU A 121 -5.97 -1.12 13.20
CA LEU A 121 -5.12 -1.48 14.34
C LEU A 121 -4.19 -2.66 14.04
N ALA A 122 -4.69 -3.73 13.44
CA ALA A 122 -3.88 -4.91 13.12
C ALA A 122 -2.76 -4.62 12.13
N PHE A 123 -2.97 -3.69 11.19
CA PHE A 123 -1.97 -3.28 10.21
C PHE A 123 -0.81 -2.46 10.81
N LEU A 124 -0.96 -1.87 12.01
CA LEU A 124 0.15 -1.21 12.72
C LEU A 124 1.31 -2.15 13.02
N HIS A 125 1.06 -3.46 13.07
CA HIS A 125 2.06 -4.49 13.29
C HIS A 125 2.41 -5.32 12.07
N GLU A 126 1.95 -4.92 10.89
CA GLU A 126 2.20 -5.66 9.66
C GLU A 126 3.72 -5.81 9.40
N GLU A 127 4.51 -4.75 9.57
CA GLU A 127 5.94 -4.77 9.28
C GLU A 127 6.68 -5.79 10.15
N THR A 128 6.42 -5.80 11.46
CA THR A 128 6.98 -6.77 12.40
C THR A 128 6.66 -8.21 11.96
N ILE A 129 5.39 -8.47 11.62
CA ILE A 129 4.97 -9.80 11.17
C ILE A 129 5.68 -10.19 9.85
N GLN A 130 5.87 -9.24 8.93
CA GLN A 130 6.60 -9.47 7.69
C GLN A 130 8.09 -9.75 7.93
N GLN A 131 8.72 -9.08 8.89
CA GLN A 131 10.11 -9.32 9.26
C GLN A 131 10.29 -10.74 9.81
N ILE A 132 9.41 -11.19 10.71
CA ILE A 132 9.41 -12.56 11.23
C ILE A 132 9.23 -13.57 10.08
N ALA A 133 8.27 -13.32 9.18
CA ALA A 133 8.05 -14.18 8.02
C ALA A 133 9.28 -14.27 7.11
N LYS A 134 9.98 -13.15 6.87
CA LYS A 134 11.22 -13.10 6.08
C LYS A 134 12.35 -13.88 6.74
N VAL A 135 12.55 -13.73 8.05
CA VAL A 135 13.57 -14.49 8.80
C VAL A 135 13.30 -15.98 8.68
N ASN A 136 12.05 -16.42 8.87
CA ASN A 136 11.67 -17.82 8.72
C ASN A 136 11.94 -18.35 7.29
N LEU A 137 11.70 -17.55 6.25
CA LEU A 137 12.03 -17.93 4.88
C LEU A 137 13.54 -18.08 4.65
N ILE A 138 14.34 -17.17 5.19
CA ILE A 138 15.81 -17.24 5.10
C ILE A 138 16.34 -18.49 5.81
N ASP A 139 15.85 -18.77 7.01
CA ASP A 139 16.29 -19.93 7.79
C ASP A 139 15.84 -21.25 7.15
N ALA A 140 14.65 -21.30 6.56
CA ALA A 140 14.20 -22.44 5.76
C ALA A 140 15.13 -22.68 4.57
N GLY A 141 15.55 -21.61 3.88
CA GLY A 141 16.49 -21.68 2.77
C GLY A 141 17.89 -22.20 3.17
N LYS A 142 18.27 -22.08 4.45
CA LYS A 142 19.51 -22.64 5.01
C LYS A 142 19.37 -24.10 5.46
N GLY A 143 18.19 -24.72 5.29
CA GLY A 143 17.91 -26.08 5.72
C GLY A 143 17.57 -26.21 7.21
N ASN A 144 17.33 -25.10 7.92
CA ASN A 144 16.85 -25.15 9.30
C ASN A 144 15.36 -25.50 9.33
N ASN A 145 14.95 -26.29 10.32
CA ASN A 145 13.53 -26.57 10.55
C ASN A 145 12.84 -25.33 11.12
N ILE A 146 11.82 -24.83 10.41
CA ILE A 146 10.96 -23.74 10.90
C ILE A 146 9.81 -24.34 11.71
N GLU A 147 9.75 -24.01 13.00
CA GLU A 147 8.69 -24.51 13.89
C GLU A 147 7.28 -24.04 13.46
N LYS A 148 7.15 -22.80 12.96
CA LYS A 148 5.88 -22.25 12.47
C LYS A 148 6.06 -21.37 11.23
N PRO A 149 5.52 -21.75 10.06
CA PRO A 149 5.42 -20.83 8.94
C PRO A 149 4.48 -19.67 9.29
N VAL A 150 4.86 -18.45 8.90
CA VAL A 150 4.11 -17.23 9.20
C VAL A 150 3.52 -16.67 7.90
N ASP A 151 2.20 -16.67 7.80
CA ASP A 151 1.46 -15.93 6.76
C ASP A 151 0.99 -14.61 7.34
N THR A 152 1.58 -13.51 6.87
CA THR A 152 1.28 -12.15 7.34
C THR A 152 -0.21 -11.81 7.26
N LEU A 153 -0.90 -12.18 6.17
CA LEU A 153 -2.32 -11.86 6.02
C LEU A 153 -3.17 -12.69 6.99
N LEU A 154 -2.76 -13.93 7.25
CA LEU A 154 -3.46 -14.80 8.19
C LEU A 154 -3.27 -14.34 9.65
N GLU A 155 -2.09 -13.88 10.03
CA GLU A 155 -1.86 -13.33 11.37
C GLU A 155 -2.66 -12.03 11.58
N ILE A 156 -2.66 -11.12 10.62
CA ILE A 156 -3.53 -9.92 10.65
C ILE A 156 -5.00 -10.31 10.75
N ALA A 157 -5.44 -11.34 10.01
CA ALA A 157 -6.82 -11.82 10.04
C ALA A 157 -7.22 -12.34 11.43
N LYS A 158 -6.35 -13.09 12.09
CA LYS A 158 -6.57 -13.59 13.46
C LYS A 158 -6.69 -12.43 14.46
N ILE A 159 -5.81 -11.43 14.36
CA ILE A 159 -5.81 -10.25 15.24
C ILE A 159 -7.12 -9.46 15.09
N ALA A 160 -7.52 -9.19 13.85
CA ALA A 160 -8.72 -8.42 13.55
C ALA A 160 -10.02 -9.25 13.65
N ASN A 161 -9.91 -10.56 13.88
CA ASN A 161 -11.01 -11.52 13.89
C ASN A 161 -11.87 -11.48 12.60
N VAL A 162 -11.20 -11.54 11.46
CA VAL A 162 -11.84 -11.57 10.12
C VAL A 162 -11.26 -12.70 9.27
N GLY A 163 -11.83 -12.95 8.10
CA GLY A 163 -11.25 -13.89 7.14
C GLY A 163 -10.00 -13.35 6.46
N ARG A 164 -9.03 -14.21 6.13
CA ARG A 164 -7.82 -13.87 5.36
C ARG A 164 -8.14 -13.13 4.05
N THR A 165 -9.21 -13.53 3.36
CA THR A 165 -9.68 -12.87 2.12
C THR A 165 -10.09 -11.42 2.37
N THR A 166 -10.71 -11.12 3.52
CA THR A 166 -11.07 -9.76 3.91
C THR A 166 -9.83 -8.90 4.05
N VAL A 167 -8.78 -9.40 4.72
CA VAL A 167 -7.49 -8.72 4.84
C VAL A 167 -6.87 -8.48 3.47
N SER A 168 -6.86 -9.49 2.60
CA SER A 168 -6.32 -9.36 1.24
C SER A 168 -7.05 -8.30 0.42
N ARG A 169 -8.39 -8.25 0.49
CA ARG A 169 -9.20 -7.24 -0.19
C ARG A 169 -8.92 -5.84 0.36
N TYR A 170 -8.91 -5.70 1.68
CA TYR A 170 -8.60 -4.45 2.37
C TYR A 170 -7.23 -3.91 1.93
N LYS A 171 -6.18 -4.74 1.97
CA LYS A 171 -4.83 -4.37 1.53
C LYS A 171 -4.78 -3.97 0.06
N LYS A 172 -5.51 -4.69 -0.82
CA LYS A 172 -5.60 -4.32 -2.24
C LYS A 172 -6.28 -2.98 -2.47
N VAL A 173 -7.29 -2.63 -1.67
CA VAL A 173 -7.93 -1.31 -1.74
C VAL A 173 -6.95 -0.22 -1.31
N LEU A 174 -6.26 -0.40 -0.16
CA LEU A 174 -5.25 0.57 0.29
C LEU A 174 -4.13 0.80 -0.73
N ASN A 175 -3.65 -0.28 -1.36
CA ASN A 175 -2.57 -0.22 -2.35
C ASN A 175 -3.04 0.25 -3.74
N SER A 176 -4.33 0.51 -3.95
CA SER A 176 -4.86 0.91 -5.26
C SER A 176 -4.51 2.36 -5.66
N GLY A 177 -4.18 3.21 -4.68
CA GLY A 177 -4.00 4.66 -4.90
C GLY A 177 -5.30 5.42 -5.20
N LEU A 178 -6.47 4.77 -5.23
CA LEU A 178 -7.76 5.40 -5.50
C LEU A 178 -8.31 6.06 -4.22
N GLU A 179 -7.82 7.25 -3.90
CA GLU A 179 -8.07 7.94 -2.62
C GLU A 179 -9.55 8.07 -2.25
N ASP A 180 -10.44 8.36 -3.20
CA ASP A 180 -11.89 8.47 -2.95
C ASP A 180 -12.45 7.15 -2.39
N ILE A 181 -12.11 6.02 -3.03
CA ILE A 181 -12.59 4.70 -2.60
C ILE A 181 -11.99 4.33 -1.24
N ILE A 182 -10.71 4.65 -1.02
CA ILE A 182 -10.03 4.41 0.26
C ILE A 182 -10.72 5.19 1.37
N LYS A 183 -10.93 6.50 1.19
CA LYS A 183 -11.58 7.37 2.19
C LYS A 183 -12.98 6.87 2.54
N ARG A 184 -13.81 6.58 1.53
CA ARG A 184 -15.17 6.08 1.73
C ARG A 184 -15.21 4.71 2.41
N MET A 185 -14.23 3.85 2.16
CA MET A 185 -14.08 2.60 2.90
C MET A 185 -13.70 2.85 4.37
N LEU A 186 -12.74 3.74 4.64
CA LEU A 186 -12.29 4.03 6.01
C LEU A 186 -13.34 4.77 6.85
N LEU A 187 -14.19 5.58 6.21
CA LEU A 187 -15.37 6.20 6.81
C LEU A 187 -16.57 5.23 6.92
N GLU A 188 -16.38 3.97 6.54
CA GLU A 188 -17.40 2.92 6.55
C GLU A 188 -18.64 3.16 5.69
N GLU A 189 -18.57 4.13 4.76
CA GLU A 189 -19.58 4.35 3.72
C GLU A 189 -19.61 3.21 2.69
N LEU A 190 -18.48 2.53 2.52
CA LEU A 190 -18.33 1.35 1.68
C LEU A 190 -17.84 0.15 2.48
N SER A 191 -18.47 -1.01 2.26
CA SER A 191 -17.91 -2.27 2.73
C SER A 191 -16.58 -2.57 2.04
N ILE A 192 -15.70 -3.33 2.70
CA ILE A 192 -14.42 -3.78 2.13
C ILE A 192 -14.62 -4.49 0.78
N THR A 193 -15.68 -5.31 0.67
CA THR A 193 -15.99 -6.03 -0.57
C THR A 193 -16.46 -5.06 -1.67
N SER A 194 -17.30 -4.09 -1.34
CA SER A 194 -17.78 -3.08 -2.29
C SER A 194 -16.62 -2.22 -2.81
N ALA A 195 -15.78 -1.72 -1.90
CA ALA A 195 -14.58 -0.96 -2.25
C ALA A 195 -13.63 -1.77 -3.14
N TYR A 196 -13.38 -3.04 -2.79
CA TYR A 196 -12.58 -3.96 -3.60
C TYR A 196 -13.13 -4.12 -5.02
N ASN A 197 -14.43 -4.33 -5.17
CA ASN A 197 -15.06 -4.50 -6.48
C ASN A 197 -14.96 -3.22 -7.33
N LEU A 198 -15.09 -2.05 -6.71
CA LEU A 198 -14.92 -0.75 -7.39
C LEU A 198 -13.48 -0.56 -7.88
N VAL A 199 -12.49 -0.90 -7.07
CA VAL A 199 -11.07 -0.89 -7.47
C VAL A 199 -10.87 -1.81 -8.68
N GLN A 200 -11.36 -3.06 -8.61
CA GLN A 200 -11.23 -4.01 -9.71
C GLN A 200 -11.89 -3.53 -11.01
N LYS A 201 -13.06 -2.89 -10.91
CA LYS A 201 -13.73 -2.31 -12.07
C LYS A 201 -12.91 -1.17 -12.69
N LYS A 202 -12.47 -0.21 -11.88
CA LYS A 202 -11.67 0.94 -12.35
C LYS A 202 -10.36 0.49 -12.99
N THR A 203 -9.66 -0.48 -12.41
CA THR A 203 -8.41 -1.00 -13.01
C THR A 203 -8.66 -1.66 -14.37
N LYS A 204 -9.78 -2.37 -14.54
CA LYS A 204 -10.16 -2.95 -15.83
C LYS A 204 -10.54 -1.88 -16.85
N ASP A 205 -11.32 -0.88 -16.46
CA ASP A 205 -11.73 0.21 -17.35
C ASP A 205 -10.48 0.97 -17.86
N VAL A 206 -9.51 1.23 -16.99
CA VAL A 206 -8.22 1.84 -17.36
C VAL A 206 -7.46 0.95 -18.35
N GLN A 207 -7.32 -0.35 -18.07
CA GLN A 207 -6.62 -1.26 -18.98
C GLN A 207 -7.27 -1.32 -20.37
N ILE A 208 -8.61 -1.41 -20.42
CA ILE A 208 -9.36 -1.43 -21.69
C ILE A 208 -9.11 -0.15 -22.49
N ASN A 209 -9.11 1.00 -21.84
CA ASN A 209 -8.87 2.28 -22.51
C ASN A 209 -7.42 2.36 -23.04
N LEU A 210 -6.43 1.91 -22.27
CA LEU A 210 -5.03 1.86 -22.72
C LEU A 210 -4.86 0.92 -23.92
N ASP A 211 -5.48 -0.25 -23.88
CA ASP A 211 -5.41 -1.22 -24.99
C ASP A 211 -6.05 -0.64 -26.26
N GLN A 212 -7.15 0.12 -26.13
CA GLN A 212 -7.79 0.83 -27.24
C GLN A 212 -6.92 1.95 -27.80
N GLU A 213 -6.27 2.75 -26.95
CA GLU A 213 -5.33 3.79 -27.37
C GLU A 213 -4.13 3.20 -28.11
N ILE A 214 -3.53 2.11 -27.60
CA ILE A 214 -2.42 1.41 -28.25
C ILE A 214 -2.85 0.86 -29.62
N ALA A 215 -4.03 0.24 -29.71
CA ALA A 215 -4.55 -0.27 -30.97
C ALA A 215 -4.78 0.85 -31.99
N THR A 216 -5.31 2.01 -31.55
CA THR A 216 -5.54 3.17 -32.42
C THR A 216 -4.21 3.72 -32.96
N LEU A 217 -3.22 3.92 -32.09
CA LEU A 217 -1.87 4.36 -32.47
C LEU A 217 -1.19 3.38 -33.44
N GLN A 218 -1.36 2.07 -33.23
CA GLN A 218 -0.86 1.05 -34.16
C GLN A 218 -1.53 1.16 -35.54
N THR A 219 -2.85 1.35 -35.59
CA THR A 219 -3.56 1.51 -36.87
C THR A 219 -3.20 2.80 -37.61
N GLU A 220 -2.93 3.89 -36.90
CA GLU A 220 -2.46 5.15 -37.50
C GLU A 220 -1.03 5.03 -38.05
N THR A 221 -0.17 4.26 -37.38
CA THR A 221 1.20 3.98 -37.85
C THR A 221 1.20 3.13 -39.12
N LEU A 222 0.31 2.13 -39.23
CA LEU A 222 0.15 1.29 -40.43
C LEU A 222 -0.41 2.05 -41.65
N GLN A 223 -1.11 3.18 -41.48
CA GLN A 223 -1.58 3.99 -42.62
C GLN A 223 -0.46 4.79 -43.32
N SER A 224 0.76 4.79 -42.78
CA SER A 224 1.94 5.43 -43.39
C SER A 224 2.82 4.50 -44.24
N GLU A 225 2.51 3.20 -44.32
CA GLU A 225 3.25 2.23 -45.15
C GLU A 225 2.64 2.08 -46.56
N THR A 226 2.44 3.18 -47.28
CA THR A 226 2.19 3.11 -48.73
C THR A 226 3.41 3.61 -49.49
N PRO A 227 3.93 2.84 -50.46
CA PRO A 227 5.08 3.27 -51.23
C PRO A 227 4.72 4.56 -51.97
N VAL A 228 5.49 5.61 -51.75
CA VAL A 228 5.30 6.90 -52.42
C VAL A 228 5.85 6.78 -53.83
N LEU A 229 4.96 6.78 -54.82
CA LEU A 229 5.30 6.67 -56.24
C LEU A 229 5.26 8.04 -56.92
N LYS A 230 6.32 8.43 -57.61
CA LYS A 230 6.35 9.61 -58.49
C LYS A 230 6.72 9.20 -59.91
N PHE A 231 5.76 9.32 -60.82
CA PHE A 231 5.98 9.06 -62.24
C PHE A 231 6.73 10.22 -62.89
N VAL A 232 7.82 9.93 -63.58
CA VAL A 232 8.66 10.89 -64.29
C VAL A 232 8.61 10.65 -65.79
N ARG A 233 8.97 11.68 -66.56
CA ARG A 233 8.85 11.65 -68.03
C ARG A 233 10.07 11.07 -68.73
N ASP A 234 11.24 11.18 -68.11
CA ASP A 234 12.48 10.68 -68.67
C ASP A 234 13.49 10.24 -67.59
N TYR A 235 14.54 9.57 -68.04
CA TYR A 235 15.61 9.10 -67.18
C TYR A 235 16.36 10.23 -66.46
N ASN A 236 16.49 11.41 -67.07
CA ASN A 236 17.22 12.53 -66.46
C ASN A 236 16.44 13.13 -65.30
N GLU A 237 15.12 13.20 -65.40
CA GLU A 237 14.23 13.61 -64.33
C GLU A 237 14.31 12.64 -63.14
N ALA A 238 14.24 11.32 -63.40
CA ALA A 238 14.48 10.31 -62.38
C ALA A 238 15.85 10.47 -61.71
N LYS A 239 16.91 10.64 -62.51
CA LYS A 239 18.28 10.77 -62.01
C LYS A 239 18.44 12.01 -61.13
N ASN A 240 17.79 13.12 -61.46
CA ASN A 240 17.81 14.33 -60.63
C ASN A 240 17.14 14.10 -59.27
N LEU A 241 15.99 13.40 -59.22
CA LEU A 241 15.29 13.08 -57.97
C LEU A 241 16.08 12.14 -57.04
N LEU A 242 16.88 11.23 -57.62
CA LEU A 242 17.81 10.40 -56.86
C LEU A 242 18.99 11.23 -56.36
N ASN A 243 19.56 12.11 -57.19
CA ASN A 243 20.71 12.94 -56.81
C ASN A 243 20.36 13.97 -55.72
N THR A 244 19.11 14.42 -55.65
CA THR A 244 18.63 15.30 -54.57
C THR A 244 18.26 14.54 -53.29
N ASN A 245 18.37 13.20 -53.28
CA ASN A 245 17.89 12.31 -52.21
C ASN A 245 16.39 12.52 -51.87
N GLU A 246 15.60 13.05 -52.80
CA GLU A 246 14.15 13.19 -52.62
C GLU A 246 13.44 11.84 -52.76
N PHE A 247 14.02 10.97 -53.60
CA PHE A 247 13.61 9.59 -53.84
C PHE A 247 14.80 8.65 -53.67
N GLU A 248 14.52 7.42 -53.24
CA GLU A 248 15.56 6.45 -52.86
C GLU A 248 15.81 5.40 -53.94
N CYS A 249 14.82 5.12 -54.78
CA CYS A 249 14.89 4.08 -55.80
C CYS A 249 14.23 4.52 -57.11
N LEU A 250 14.72 3.97 -58.23
CA LEU A 250 14.15 4.16 -59.56
C LEU A 250 13.63 2.82 -60.10
N ILE A 251 12.37 2.80 -60.52
CA ILE A 251 11.76 1.70 -61.26
C ILE A 251 11.65 2.11 -62.72
N MET A 252 12.29 1.37 -63.62
CA MET A 252 12.15 1.53 -65.07
C MET A 252 11.47 0.30 -65.66
N THR A 253 10.31 0.47 -66.27
CA THR A 253 9.52 -0.65 -66.82
C THR A 253 8.69 -0.20 -68.02
N LYS A 254 8.32 -1.15 -68.89
CA LYS A 254 7.30 -0.93 -69.95
C LYS A 254 5.88 -1.20 -69.46
N ASP A 255 5.77 -1.88 -68.31
CA ASP A 255 4.52 -2.41 -67.77
C ASP A 255 4.20 -1.70 -66.46
N GLU A 256 3.29 -0.72 -66.53
CA GLU A 256 2.83 0.07 -65.39
C GLU A 256 2.14 -0.81 -64.33
N GLY A 257 1.48 -1.90 -64.76
CA GLY A 257 0.76 -2.81 -63.86
C GLY A 257 1.64 -3.45 -62.80
N LYS A 258 2.93 -3.66 -63.10
CA LYS A 258 3.90 -4.29 -62.20
C LYS A 258 4.53 -3.34 -61.17
N VAL A 259 4.34 -2.03 -61.32
CA VAL A 259 4.98 -1.02 -60.46
C VAL A 259 4.48 -1.14 -59.02
N LYS A 260 3.16 -1.29 -58.83
CA LYS A 260 2.56 -1.42 -57.49
C LYS A 260 2.99 -2.71 -56.81
N ASP A 261 3.05 -3.81 -57.54
CA ASP A 261 3.48 -5.11 -56.99
C ASP A 261 4.93 -5.06 -56.51
N PHE A 262 5.82 -4.39 -57.27
CA PHE A 262 7.22 -4.24 -56.90
C PHE A 262 7.40 -3.29 -55.72
N ALA A 263 6.75 -2.12 -55.75
CA ALA A 263 6.87 -1.12 -54.69
C ALA A 263 6.25 -1.58 -53.36
N SER A 264 5.24 -2.46 -53.40
CA SER A 264 4.64 -3.04 -52.20
C SER A 264 5.59 -3.98 -51.44
N GLN A 265 6.68 -4.44 -52.06
CA GLN A 265 7.67 -5.28 -51.37
C GLN A 265 8.52 -4.50 -50.37
N GLN A 266 8.66 -3.18 -50.55
CA GLN A 266 9.28 -2.28 -49.58
C GLN A 266 8.44 -1.00 -49.45
N PRO A 267 7.38 -1.02 -48.63
CA PRO A 267 6.39 0.06 -48.59
C PRO A 267 6.94 1.38 -48.02
N ASN A 268 8.09 1.36 -47.35
CA ASN A 268 8.72 2.53 -46.73
C ASN A 268 9.73 3.25 -47.64
N VAL A 269 9.85 2.81 -48.90
CA VAL A 269 10.78 3.40 -49.88
C VAL A 269 10.01 4.33 -50.83
N LYS A 270 10.62 5.49 -51.13
CA LYS A 270 10.10 6.41 -52.15
C LYS A 270 10.66 6.04 -53.52
N TYR A 271 9.77 5.75 -54.48
CA TYR A 271 10.14 5.32 -55.82
C TYR A 271 9.86 6.40 -56.87
N ALA A 272 10.89 6.76 -57.64
CA ALA A 272 10.71 7.40 -58.94
C ALA A 272 10.39 6.31 -59.97
N VAL A 273 9.36 6.52 -60.80
CA VAL A 273 8.90 5.53 -61.77
C VAL A 273 8.99 6.13 -63.16
N PHE A 274 9.76 5.51 -64.05
CA PHE A 274 9.84 5.90 -65.45
C PHE A 274 9.28 4.78 -66.32
N ILE A 275 8.17 5.06 -67.00
CA ILE A 275 7.59 4.15 -67.99
C ILE A 275 8.12 4.56 -69.36
N PHE A 276 8.87 3.68 -70.01
CA PHE A 276 9.39 3.94 -71.35
C PHE A 276 8.56 3.19 -72.39
N GLU A 277 8.09 3.94 -73.39
CA GLU A 277 7.45 3.40 -74.59
C GLU A 277 8.52 3.10 -75.65
N ASP A 278 8.25 2.16 -76.55
CA ASP A 278 9.16 1.81 -77.66
C ASP A 278 9.28 2.93 -78.71
#